data_AF-A0A2A6HI64-F1
#
_entry.id   AF-A0A2A6HI64-F1
#
_cell.length_a   1.000
_cell.length_b   1.000
_cell.length_c   1.000
_cell.angle_alpha   90.00
_cell.angle_beta   90.00
_cell.angle_gamma   90.00
#
_symmetry.space_group_name_H-M   'P 1'
#
loop_
_entity.id
_entity.type
_entity.pdbx_description
1 polymer ?
#
loop_
_entity_poly.entity_id
_entity_poly.type
_entity_poly.pdbx_seq_one_letter_code
_entity_poly.pdbx_strand_id
1 'polypeptide(L)'
;MAIRTVVWGENIHENTNEIVRGIYPEGMHTTIATALNTDPAISATTATLQEPEHGLSEARLGETDVLTWWGHKDHGAVSDVVVERVAKRVWEGMGLLVLHSGHFSKIFKRLMGTPCALKWREAGERERLWTINQRHPIAAGIGEHFELENEEMYGEQFSVPEPLETVFISWFQGGEVFRS
;
A
#
# COMPACT_ATOMS: atom_id res chain seq x y z
N MET A 1 -19.95 -6.52 -13.07
CA MET A 1 -19.48 -5.13 -13.06
C MET A 1 -18.01 -5.17 -12.68
N ALA A 2 -17.15 -4.36 -13.32
CA ALA A 2 -15.74 -4.31 -12.96
C ALA A 2 -15.56 -3.72 -11.56
N ILE A 3 -14.53 -4.18 -10.83
CA ILE A 3 -14.16 -3.66 -9.51
C ILE A 3 -13.55 -2.27 -9.70
N ARG A 4 -14.19 -1.25 -9.14
CA ARG A 4 -13.76 0.14 -9.23
C ARG A 4 -12.68 0.40 -8.18
N THR A 5 -11.46 0.61 -8.66
CA THR A 5 -10.28 0.81 -7.81
C THR A 5 -9.80 2.25 -7.90
N VAL A 6 -9.52 2.86 -6.75
CA VAL A 6 -8.77 4.13 -6.69
C VAL A 6 -7.38 3.83 -6.18
N VAL A 7 -6.36 4.20 -6.96
CA VAL A 7 -4.96 4.05 -6.61
C VAL A 7 -4.46 5.37 -6.06
N TRP A 8 -4.36 5.47 -4.73
CA TRP A 8 -3.92 6.68 -4.06
C TRP A 8 -2.40 6.69 -3.87
N GLY A 9 -1.75 7.77 -4.29
CA GLY A 9 -0.32 8.00 -4.11
C GLY A 9 -0.02 9.37 -3.54
N GLU A 10 0.89 9.45 -2.57
CA GLU A 10 1.33 10.73 -1.99
C GLU A 10 1.95 11.68 -3.02
N ASN A 11 2.63 11.14 -4.05
CA ASN A 11 3.14 11.88 -5.21
C ASN A 11 4.10 13.02 -4.85
N ILE A 12 4.93 12.86 -3.81
CA ILE A 12 5.96 13.85 -3.44
C ILE A 12 7.35 13.42 -3.93
N HIS A 13 7.72 12.15 -3.76
CA HIS A 13 9.07 11.68 -4.08
C HIS A 13 9.35 11.75 -5.57
N GLU A 14 8.37 11.38 -6.41
CA GLU A 14 8.47 11.42 -7.88
C GLU A 14 8.62 12.85 -8.42
N ASN A 15 8.24 13.86 -7.63
CA ASN A 15 8.39 15.28 -7.98
C ASN A 15 9.64 15.94 -7.40
N THR A 16 10.29 15.32 -6.41
CA THR A 16 11.38 15.94 -5.64
C THR A 16 12.70 15.17 -5.70
N ASN A 17 12.70 13.93 -6.17
CA ASN A 17 13.89 13.09 -6.32
C ASN A 17 14.03 12.61 -7.77
N GLU A 18 15.11 13.00 -8.44
CA GLU A 18 15.35 12.68 -9.86
C GLU A 18 15.53 11.18 -10.12
N ILE A 19 16.10 10.43 -9.17
CA ILE A 19 16.26 8.98 -9.28
C ILE A 19 14.88 8.31 -9.28
N VAL A 20 14.03 8.70 -8.31
CA VAL A 20 12.66 8.17 -8.22
C VAL A 20 11.85 8.54 -9.47
N ARG A 21 11.93 9.81 -9.93
CA ARG A 21 11.28 10.25 -11.17
C ARG A 21 11.77 9.49 -12.40
N GLY A 22 13.06 9.13 -12.43
CA GLY A 22 13.64 8.33 -13.51
C GLY A 22 13.04 6.93 -13.62
N ILE A 23 12.56 6.37 -12.50
CA ILE A 23 11.88 5.06 -12.44
C ILE A 23 10.36 5.23 -12.67
N TYR A 24 9.75 6.20 -12.00
CA TYR A 24 8.31 6.47 -12.02
C TYR A 24 8.01 7.88 -12.54
N PRO A 25 8.17 8.13 -13.86
CA PRO A 25 8.02 9.47 -14.43
C PRO A 25 6.60 10.03 -14.30
N GLU A 26 5.59 9.16 -14.25
CA GLU A 26 4.18 9.51 -14.06
C GLU A 26 3.64 9.13 -12.67
N GLY A 27 4.53 8.79 -11.74
CA GLY A 27 4.17 8.36 -10.39
C GLY A 27 3.92 6.86 -10.25
N MET A 28 4.12 6.33 -9.04
CA MET A 28 3.83 4.93 -8.73
C MET A 28 2.35 4.60 -8.89
N HIS A 29 1.47 5.54 -8.55
CA HIS A 29 0.02 5.40 -8.68
C HIS A 29 -0.41 5.15 -10.14
N THR A 30 0.19 5.83 -11.11
CA THR A 30 -0.08 5.60 -12.55
C THR A 30 0.43 4.23 -12.99
N THR A 31 1.60 3.82 -12.50
CA THR A 31 2.19 2.50 -12.81
C THR A 31 1.27 1.37 -12.31
N ILE A 32 0.82 1.46 -11.06
CA ILE A 32 -0.09 0.48 -10.45
C ILE A 32 -1.45 0.48 -11.16
N ALA A 33 -2.05 1.65 -11.40
CA ALA A 33 -3.34 1.74 -12.08
C ALA A 33 -3.27 1.16 -13.50
N THR A 34 -2.17 1.39 -14.23
CA THR A 34 -1.94 0.82 -15.56
C THR A 34 -1.86 -0.71 -15.50
N ALA A 35 -1.12 -1.26 -14.54
CA ALA A 35 -1.03 -2.71 -14.35
C ALA A 35 -2.40 -3.33 -14.00
N LEU A 36 -3.15 -2.73 -13.09
CA LEU A 36 -4.48 -3.20 -12.71
C LEU A 36 -5.47 -3.18 -13.88
N ASN A 37 -5.41 -2.14 -14.72
CA ASN A 37 -6.27 -2.01 -15.92
C ASN A 37 -5.95 -3.02 -17.03
N THR A 38 -4.93 -3.88 -16.87
CA THR A 38 -4.71 -5.01 -17.78
C THR A 38 -5.72 -6.15 -17.56
N ASP A 39 -6.34 -6.21 -16.38
CA ASP A 39 -7.43 -7.14 -16.08
C ASP A 39 -8.78 -6.47 -16.38
N PRO A 40 -9.58 -6.98 -17.34
CA PRO A 40 -10.89 -6.39 -17.68
C PRO A 40 -11.91 -6.46 -16.54
N ALA A 41 -11.66 -7.23 -15.48
CA ALA A 41 -12.48 -7.26 -14.28
C ALA A 41 -12.21 -6.06 -13.34
N ILE A 42 -11.20 -5.23 -13.60
CA ILE A 42 -10.83 -4.08 -12.77
C ILE A 42 -10.90 -2.79 -13.60
N SER A 43 -11.39 -1.73 -12.96
CA SER A 43 -11.36 -0.36 -13.51
C SER A 43 -10.65 0.53 -12.50
N ALA A 44 -9.38 0.84 -12.75
CA ALA A 44 -8.53 1.61 -11.86
C ALA A 44 -8.41 3.07 -12.31
N THR A 45 -8.60 4.00 -11.36
CA THR A 45 -8.28 5.44 -11.50
C THR A 45 -7.27 5.85 -10.44
N THR A 46 -6.66 7.03 -10.57
CA THR A 46 -5.65 7.53 -9.62
C THR A 46 -6.19 8.70 -8.80
N ALA A 47 -5.60 8.89 -7.62
CA ALA A 47 -5.80 10.05 -6.77
C ALA A 47 -4.48 10.40 -6.07
N THR A 48 -4.24 11.67 -5.79
CA THR A 48 -3.00 12.14 -5.17
C THR A 48 -3.22 13.10 -4.01
N LEU A 49 -2.21 13.26 -3.15
CA LEU A 49 -2.28 14.17 -2.00
C LEU A 49 -2.60 15.62 -2.41
N GLN A 50 -2.13 16.05 -3.58
CA GLN A 50 -2.23 17.43 -4.06
C GLN A 50 -3.59 17.78 -4.66
N GLU A 51 -4.44 16.80 -4.95
CA GLU A 51 -5.79 17.04 -5.44
C GLU A 51 -6.70 17.65 -4.35
N PRO A 52 -7.78 18.36 -4.72
CA PRO A 52 -8.82 18.76 -3.79
C PRO A 52 -9.31 17.56 -2.97
N GLU A 53 -9.37 17.72 -1.65
CA GLU A 53 -9.72 16.62 -0.72
C GLU A 53 -8.85 15.36 -0.89
N HIS A 54 -7.61 15.54 -1.35
CA HIS A 54 -6.67 14.48 -1.69
C HIS A 54 -7.20 13.51 -2.76
N GLY A 55 -8.13 13.98 -3.60
CA GLY A 55 -8.81 13.20 -4.63
C GLY A 55 -9.86 12.22 -4.09
N LEU A 56 -10.19 12.30 -2.79
CA LEU A 56 -11.04 11.33 -2.07
C LEU A 56 -12.34 11.98 -1.56
N SER A 57 -13.06 12.66 -2.45
CA SER A 57 -14.38 13.23 -2.15
C SER A 57 -15.39 12.14 -1.75
N GLU A 58 -16.45 12.54 -1.05
CA GLU A 58 -17.52 11.62 -0.64
C GLU A 58 -18.17 10.91 -1.83
N ALA A 59 -18.44 11.64 -2.92
CA ALA A 59 -18.99 11.08 -4.14
C ALA A 59 -18.07 10.01 -4.74
N ARG A 60 -16.76 10.27 -4.83
CA ARG A 60 -15.80 9.32 -5.40
C ARG A 60 -15.69 8.07 -4.54
N LEU A 61 -15.54 8.21 -3.23
CA LEU A 61 -15.46 7.06 -2.32
C LEU A 61 -16.78 6.27 -2.24
N GLY A 62 -17.92 6.90 -2.52
CA GLY A 62 -19.22 6.22 -2.68
C GLY A 62 -19.24 5.25 -3.86
N GLU A 63 -18.39 5.50 -4.86
CA GLU A 63 -18.22 4.67 -6.04
C GLU A 63 -16.95 3.81 -6.02
N THR A 64 -16.13 3.90 -4.98
CA THR A 64 -14.92 3.08 -4.86
C THR A 64 -15.27 1.74 -4.21
N ASP A 65 -14.87 0.65 -4.87
CA ASP A 65 -14.98 -0.70 -4.32
C ASP A 65 -13.69 -1.06 -3.55
N VAL A 66 -12.51 -0.67 -4.08
CA VAL A 66 -11.20 -0.86 -3.44
C VAL A 66 -10.36 0.43 -3.51
N LEU A 67 -9.79 0.84 -2.39
CA LEU A 67 -8.80 1.91 -2.32
C LEU A 67 -7.41 1.29 -2.09
N THR A 68 -6.43 1.61 -2.92
CA THR A 68 -5.02 1.35 -2.60
C THR A 68 -4.38 2.60 -2.02
N TRP A 69 -3.40 2.44 -1.13
CA TRP A 69 -2.78 3.55 -0.43
C TRP A 69 -1.27 3.40 -0.36
N TRP A 70 -0.55 4.32 -1.01
CA TRP A 70 0.88 4.50 -0.82
C TRP A 70 1.19 5.92 -0.36
N GLY A 71 1.99 6.07 0.70
CA GLY A 71 2.53 7.36 1.14
C GLY A 71 3.74 7.17 2.03
N HIS A 72 4.55 8.21 2.23
CA HIS A 72 5.82 8.09 2.95
C HIS A 72 6.25 9.39 3.64
N LYS A 73 6.48 10.46 2.87
CA LYS A 73 7.15 11.67 3.34
C LYS A 73 6.26 12.55 4.20
N ASP A 74 4.97 12.61 3.89
CA ASP A 74 4.04 13.56 4.51
C ASP A 74 2.67 12.95 4.79
N HIS A 75 2.66 11.88 5.60
CA HIS A 75 1.43 11.35 6.19
C HIS A 75 0.64 12.40 6.99
N GLY A 76 1.31 13.43 7.49
CA GLY A 76 0.72 14.51 8.28
C GLY A 76 -0.22 15.41 7.48
N ALA A 77 0.10 15.65 6.21
CA ALA A 77 -0.67 16.51 5.31
C ALA A 77 -2.05 15.98 4.92
N VAL A 78 -2.30 14.67 5.07
CA VAL A 78 -3.63 14.11 4.83
C VAL A 78 -4.59 14.61 5.91
N SER A 79 -5.64 15.32 5.54
CA SER A 79 -6.59 15.90 6.48
C SER A 79 -7.37 14.83 7.25
N ASP A 80 -7.59 15.06 8.54
CA ASP A 80 -8.28 14.10 9.41
C ASP A 80 -9.73 13.85 8.97
N VAL A 81 -10.38 14.84 8.35
CA VAL A 81 -11.72 14.70 7.77
C VAL A 81 -11.73 13.65 6.64
N VAL A 82 -10.70 13.64 5.77
CA VAL A 82 -10.58 12.63 4.72
C VAL A 82 -10.25 11.27 5.33
N VAL A 83 -9.41 11.21 6.36
CA VAL A 83 -9.10 9.95 7.07
C VAL A 83 -10.35 9.31 7.66
N GLU A 84 -11.17 10.07 8.39
CA GLU A 84 -12.41 9.53 8.98
C GLU A 84 -13.43 9.13 7.90
N ARG A 85 -13.48 9.86 6.77
CA ARG A 85 -14.31 9.49 5.62
C ARG A 85 -13.88 8.15 5.03
N VAL A 86 -12.59 7.94 4.82
CA VAL A 86 -12.06 6.66 4.32
C VAL A 86 -12.31 5.55 5.32
N ALA A 87 -12.06 5.77 6.62
CA ALA A 87 -12.31 4.78 7.67
C ALA A 87 -13.78 4.34 7.70
N LYS A 88 -14.72 5.29 7.62
CA LYS A 88 -16.14 5.02 7.51
C LYS A 88 -16.46 4.11 6.31
N ARG A 89 -15.92 4.44 5.14
CA ARG A 89 -16.15 3.64 3.91
C ARG A 89 -15.58 2.23 4.02
N VAL A 90 -14.43 2.07 4.66
CA VAL A 90 -13.85 0.74 4.95
C VAL A 90 -14.78 -0.08 5.86
N TRP A 91 -15.32 0.50 6.93
CA TRP A 91 -16.29 -0.19 7.78
C TRP A 91 -17.61 -0.51 7.09
N GLU A 92 -17.99 0.27 6.07
CA GLU A 92 -19.15 0.03 5.21
C GLU A 92 -18.88 -1.02 4.11
N GLY A 93 -17.67 -1.57 4.03
CA GLY A 93 -17.32 -2.68 3.15
C GLY A 93 -16.42 -2.33 1.96
N MET A 94 -15.92 -1.08 1.85
CA MET A 94 -14.89 -0.74 0.86
C MET A 94 -13.57 -1.43 1.21
N GLY A 95 -12.94 -2.08 0.24
CA GLY A 95 -11.61 -2.68 0.43
C GLY A 95 -10.52 -1.62 0.59
N LEU A 96 -9.49 -1.92 1.40
CA LEU A 96 -8.30 -1.09 1.55
C LEU A 96 -7.03 -1.94 1.41
N LEU A 97 -6.15 -1.57 0.48
CA LEU A 97 -4.83 -2.16 0.29
C LEU A 97 -3.75 -1.13 0.66
N VAL A 98 -3.09 -1.32 1.80
CA VAL A 98 -2.03 -0.43 2.27
C VAL A 98 -0.68 -0.97 1.82
N LEU A 99 0.12 -0.14 1.16
CA LEU A 99 1.37 -0.54 0.51
C LEU A 99 2.57 0.06 1.24
N HIS A 100 3.56 -0.79 1.57
CA HIS A 100 4.89 -0.38 2.02
C HIS A 100 4.82 0.63 3.19
N SER A 101 5.47 1.79 3.06
CA SER A 101 5.48 2.93 4.00
C SER A 101 4.09 3.46 4.37
N GLY A 102 3.04 3.07 3.62
CA GLY A 102 1.65 3.27 4.01
C GLY A 102 1.30 2.69 5.39
N HIS A 103 2.13 1.81 5.97
CA HIS A 103 2.01 1.35 7.35
C HIS A 103 2.01 2.50 8.38
N PHE A 104 2.61 3.66 8.06
CA PHE A 104 2.57 4.84 8.92
C PHE A 104 1.47 5.85 8.55
N SER A 105 0.65 5.56 7.53
CA SER A 105 -0.46 6.42 7.15
C SER A 105 -1.45 6.61 8.29
N LYS A 106 -2.07 7.80 8.35
CA LYS A 106 -3.13 8.09 9.33
C LYS A 106 -4.26 7.08 9.24
N ILE A 107 -4.67 6.68 8.02
CA ILE A 107 -5.76 5.73 7.83
C ILE A 107 -5.42 4.31 8.35
N PHE A 108 -4.21 3.81 8.10
CA PHE A 108 -3.83 2.48 8.60
C PHE A 108 -3.75 2.47 10.12
N LYS A 109 -3.08 3.45 10.72
CA LYS A 109 -3.02 3.62 12.19
C LYS A 109 -4.40 3.76 12.81
N ARG A 110 -5.30 4.49 12.14
CA ARG A 110 -6.68 4.70 12.59
C ARG A 110 -7.48 3.40 12.65
N LEU A 111 -7.25 2.49 11.71
CA LEU A 111 -7.93 1.19 11.64
C LEU A 111 -7.30 0.15 12.57
N MET A 112 -5.97 0.16 12.71
CA MET A 112 -5.24 -0.79 13.56
C MET A 112 -5.32 -0.45 15.05
N GLY A 113 -5.46 0.83 15.40
CA GLY A 113 -5.46 1.28 16.80
C GLY A 113 -4.09 1.17 17.48
N THR A 114 -3.01 1.01 16.70
CA THR A 114 -1.64 0.83 17.18
C THR A 114 -0.68 1.81 16.49
N PRO A 115 0.55 2.00 17.00
CA PRO A 115 1.54 2.87 16.37
C PRO A 115 1.93 2.46 14.95
N CYS A 116 1.84 1.17 14.60
CA CYS A 116 2.26 0.60 13.32
C CYS A 116 3.75 0.85 12.99
N ALA A 117 4.58 1.02 14.02
CA ALA A 117 6.04 1.11 13.91
C ALA A 117 6.68 -0.27 13.72
N LEU A 118 7.85 -0.27 13.07
CA LEU A 118 8.68 -1.42 12.72
C LEU A 118 10.15 -1.00 12.72
N LYS A 119 11.08 -1.97 12.65
CA LYS A 119 12.49 -1.68 12.35
C LYS A 119 12.64 -1.50 10.85
N TRP A 120 13.52 -0.61 10.42
CA TRP A 120 13.80 -0.41 9.00
C TRP A 120 15.28 -0.17 8.70
N ARG A 121 15.70 -0.46 7.47
CA ARG A 121 17.03 -0.15 6.94
C ARG A 121 16.99 -0.02 5.42
N GLU A 122 17.42 1.12 4.90
CA GLU A 122 17.60 1.34 3.46
C GLU A 122 19.05 1.00 3.07
N ALA A 123 19.29 -0.24 2.61
CA ALA A 123 20.62 -0.73 2.23
C ALA A 123 20.66 -1.45 0.86
N GLY A 124 19.55 -1.43 0.10
CA GLY A 124 19.44 -2.13 -1.18
C GLY A 124 19.65 -3.63 -1.02
N GLU A 125 19.04 -4.22 0.01
CA GLU A 125 19.23 -5.63 0.35
C GLU A 125 18.25 -6.51 -0.43
N ARG A 126 18.64 -7.76 -0.67
CA ARG A 126 17.71 -8.74 -1.22
C ARG A 126 16.61 -9.06 -0.20
N GLU A 127 15.37 -9.06 -0.68
CA GLU A 127 14.20 -9.57 0.02
C GLU A 127 13.72 -10.85 -0.65
N ARG A 128 13.44 -11.89 0.12
CA ARG A 128 12.70 -13.08 -0.32
C ARG A 128 11.39 -13.16 0.44
N LEU A 129 10.27 -13.12 -0.29
CA LEU A 129 8.94 -13.21 0.27
C LEU A 129 8.45 -14.66 0.15
N TRP A 130 8.30 -15.35 1.27
CA TRP A 130 7.80 -16.72 1.34
C TRP A 130 6.28 -16.74 1.40
N THR A 131 5.66 -17.51 0.51
CA THR A 131 4.21 -17.75 0.48
C THR A 131 3.83 -18.78 1.53
N ILE A 132 3.52 -18.35 2.75
CA ILE A 132 3.23 -19.27 3.86
C ILE A 132 1.79 -19.79 3.86
N ASN A 133 0.88 -19.07 3.19
CA ASN A 133 -0.51 -19.51 2.99
C ASN A 133 -0.82 -19.64 1.50
N GLN A 134 -0.31 -20.70 0.87
CA GLN A 134 -0.50 -20.98 -0.57
C GLN A 134 -1.95 -21.21 -1.00
N ARG A 135 -2.87 -21.45 -0.04
CA ARG A 135 -4.30 -21.63 -0.32
C ARG A 135 -5.07 -20.31 -0.33
N HIS A 136 -4.44 -19.21 0.10
CA HIS A 136 -5.08 -17.91 0.14
C HIS A 136 -5.29 -17.35 -1.28
N PRO A 137 -6.44 -16.72 -1.61
CA PRO A 137 -6.68 -16.16 -2.94
C PRO A 137 -5.62 -15.14 -3.41
N ILE A 138 -5.03 -14.36 -2.49
CA ILE A 138 -3.93 -13.42 -2.80
C ILE A 138 -2.68 -14.15 -3.34
N ALA A 139 -2.45 -15.38 -2.89
CA ALA A 139 -1.30 -16.19 -3.31
C ALA A 139 -1.57 -16.99 -4.60
N ALA A 140 -2.75 -16.87 -5.22
CA ALA A 140 -3.09 -17.62 -6.42
C ALA A 140 -2.10 -17.33 -7.56
N GLY A 141 -1.43 -18.36 -8.06
CA GLY A 141 -0.42 -18.24 -9.12
C GLY A 141 0.95 -17.78 -8.65
N ILE A 142 1.13 -17.48 -7.35
CA ILE A 142 2.43 -17.20 -6.75
C ILE A 142 3.08 -18.52 -6.32
N GLY A 143 4.39 -18.65 -6.58
CA GLY A 143 5.18 -19.82 -6.18
C GLY A 143 5.39 -19.91 -4.67
N GLU A 144 6.27 -20.82 -4.24
CA GLU A 144 6.64 -20.97 -2.82
C GLU A 144 7.27 -19.69 -2.26
N HIS A 145 7.96 -18.93 -3.10
CA HIS A 145 8.48 -17.60 -2.81
C HIS A 145 8.72 -16.82 -4.10
N PHE A 146 8.99 -15.53 -3.96
CA PHE A 146 9.59 -14.67 -4.98
C PHE A 146 10.64 -13.76 -4.35
N GLU A 147 11.52 -13.19 -5.17
CA GLU A 147 12.65 -12.38 -4.71
C GLU A 147 12.62 -10.98 -5.33
N LEU A 148 12.94 -9.99 -4.51
CA LEU A 148 13.26 -8.63 -4.92
C LEU A 148 14.75 -8.42 -4.69
N GLU A 149 15.51 -8.10 -5.73
CA GLU A 149 16.98 -8.00 -5.62
C GLU A 149 17.41 -6.83 -4.73
N ASN A 150 16.63 -5.75 -4.71
CA ASN A 150 16.90 -4.58 -3.88
C ASN A 150 15.59 -4.09 -3.27
N GLU A 151 15.50 -4.11 -1.94
CA GLU A 151 14.44 -3.42 -1.20
C GLU A 151 14.97 -2.77 0.10
N GLU A 152 14.20 -1.82 0.63
CA GLU A 152 14.23 -1.38 2.01
C GLU A 152 13.79 -2.52 2.94
N MET A 153 14.63 -2.82 3.93
CA MET A 153 14.28 -3.83 4.93
C MET A 153 13.26 -3.25 5.89
N TYR A 154 12.14 -3.95 6.07
CA TYR A 154 11.28 -3.85 7.26
C TYR A 154 11.46 -5.09 8.14
N GLY A 155 11.38 -4.91 9.46
CA GLY A 155 11.70 -5.97 10.41
C GLY A 155 10.84 -5.96 11.66
N GLU A 156 10.63 -7.16 12.20
CA GLU A 156 9.91 -7.37 13.46
C GLU A 156 10.61 -6.71 14.68
N GLN A 157 9.87 -6.25 15.69
CA GLN A 157 8.42 -6.36 15.88
C GLN A 157 7.64 -5.27 15.12
N PHE A 158 6.72 -5.68 14.25
CA PHE A 158 5.73 -4.79 13.65
C PHE A 158 4.58 -4.58 14.63
N SER A 159 4.37 -3.33 15.06
CA SER A 159 3.38 -2.99 16.09
C SER A 159 1.96 -2.83 15.50
N VAL A 160 1.44 -3.93 14.95
CA VAL A 160 0.06 -4.10 14.50
C VAL A 160 -0.62 -5.20 15.30
N PRO A 161 -1.97 -5.21 15.38
CA PRO A 161 -2.71 -6.38 15.88
C PRO A 161 -2.32 -7.66 15.15
N GLU A 162 -2.58 -8.80 15.77
CA GLU A 162 -2.39 -10.08 15.10
C GLU A 162 -3.30 -10.14 13.85
N PRO A 163 -2.74 -10.39 12.66
CA PRO A 163 -3.55 -10.50 11.46
C PRO A 163 -4.45 -11.74 11.55
N LEU A 164 -5.62 -11.69 10.91
CA LEU A 164 -6.48 -12.87 10.79
C LEU A 164 -5.78 -13.99 10.02
N GLU A 165 -5.03 -13.61 8.99
CA GLU A 165 -4.20 -14.51 8.19
C GLU A 165 -2.92 -13.78 7.78
N THR A 166 -1.77 -14.45 7.89
CA THR A 166 -0.50 -13.98 7.30
C THR A 166 -0.29 -14.73 5.99
N VAL A 167 -0.15 -14.01 4.88
CA VAL A 167 -0.01 -14.62 3.55
C VAL A 167 1.47 -14.80 3.20
N PHE A 168 2.30 -13.81 3.53
CA PHE A 168 3.72 -13.82 3.25
C PHE A 168 4.57 -13.61 4.51
N ILE A 169 5.77 -14.16 4.49
CA ILE A 169 6.85 -13.77 5.42
C ILE A 169 8.08 -13.42 4.60
N SER A 170 8.55 -12.20 4.76
CA SER A 170 9.78 -11.72 4.16
C SER A 170 10.99 -12.17 4.98
N TRP A 171 12.05 -12.56 4.28
CA TRP A 171 13.41 -12.69 4.78
C TRP A 171 14.27 -11.65 4.07
N PHE A 172 15.11 -10.93 4.81
CA PHE A 172 16.05 -9.96 4.26
C PHE A 172 17.48 -10.47 4.37
N GLN A 173 18.34 -10.01 3.46
CA GLN A 173 19.76 -10.37 3.42
C GLN A 173 20.49 -10.10 4.75
N GLY A 174 20.11 -9.05 5.49
CA GLY A 174 20.63 -8.77 6.83
C GLY A 174 20.19 -9.75 7.94
N GLY A 175 19.28 -10.68 7.64
CA GLY A 175 18.79 -11.70 8.56
C GLY A 175 17.46 -11.37 9.24
N GLU A 176 16.90 -10.18 9.00
CA GLU A 176 15.59 -9.82 9.51
C GLU A 176 14.46 -10.59 8.83
N VAL A 177 13.36 -10.73 9.58
CA VAL A 177 12.10 -11.28 9.07
C VAL A 177 10.98 -10.29 9.32
N PHE A 178 9.96 -10.34 8.47
CA PHE A 178 8.80 -9.47 8.54
C PHE A 178 7.56 -10.18 8.03
N ARG A 179 6.43 -10.03 8.73
CA ARG A 179 5.14 -10.54 8.25
C ARG A 179 4.51 -9.56 7.27
N SER A 180 4.08 -10.08 6.11
CA SER A 180 3.62 -9.31 4.95
C SER A 180 2.26 -9.81 4.43
#